data_AF-A0A917ENN4-F1
#
_entry.id   AF-A0A917ENN4-F1
#
_cell.length_a   1.000
_cell.length_b   1.000
_cell.length_c   1.000
_cell.angle_alpha   90.00
_cell.angle_beta   90.00
_cell.angle_gamma   90.00
#
_symmetry.space_group_name_H-M   'P 1'
#
loop_
_entity.id
_entity.type
_entity.pdbx_description
1 polymer ?
#
loop_
_entity_poly.entity_id
_entity_poly.type
_entity_poly.pdbx_seq_one_letter_code
_entity_poly.pdbx_strand_id
1 'polypeptide(L)'
;MPRKEFVEHSSYTTIELVNRYVYWNIAKDTHYTIVAQPDWIIKLPINKKKDLFNIQLEVGRGLVFPLAILDNPTVIPKEYIIESKEGVFFVVQYMMWKELPYRVKEQLITEYPQQWENWTSRAVPTNIPLHLHKYANTFSSEEGSNCLAATLFAVTGQEWIIYEWLHPQAFMNGLKHAGYSVVKDEPSEDDVIVWQDEDGNIQHASYCVGNNLFFNKNGQMIFNPWKIVHWEEVSEAWKRYSMSIYRRELARKLHRE
;
A
#
# COMPACT_ATOMS: atom_id res chain seq x y z
N MET A 1 13.63 22.40 3.81
CA MET A 1 13.55 22.19 5.28
C MET A 1 14.34 20.96 5.66
N PRO A 2 14.96 20.90 6.84
CA PRO A 2 15.58 19.68 7.36
C PRO A 2 14.59 18.50 7.34
N ARG A 3 15.06 17.29 7.01
CA ARG A 3 14.21 16.08 6.93
C ARG A 3 13.46 15.83 8.25
N LYS A 4 14.14 16.01 9.39
CA LYS A 4 13.55 15.81 10.72
C LYS A 4 12.35 16.74 10.95
N GLU A 5 12.48 18.02 10.58
CA GLU A 5 11.37 18.96 10.67
C GLU A 5 10.22 18.58 9.73
N PHE A 6 10.53 18.15 8.50
CA PHE A 6 9.50 17.72 7.54
C PHE A 6 8.64 16.57 8.07
N VAL A 7 9.26 15.53 8.65
CA VAL A 7 8.53 14.34 9.13
C VAL A 7 7.71 14.59 10.39
N GLU A 8 8.03 15.63 11.16
CA GLU A 8 7.31 16.02 12.39
C GLU A 8 6.25 17.12 12.13
N HIS A 9 6.25 17.73 10.94
CA HIS A 9 5.40 18.89 10.63
C HIS A 9 3.95 18.48 10.34
N SER A 10 3.01 19.02 11.13
CA SER A 10 1.57 18.67 11.08
C SER A 10 0.93 18.79 9.69
N SER A 11 1.36 19.75 8.87
CA SER A 11 0.86 19.90 7.49
C SER A 11 1.26 18.79 6.52
N TYR A 12 2.20 17.91 6.86
CA TYR A 12 2.70 16.83 5.99
C TYR A 12 2.49 15.43 6.57
N THR A 13 1.96 15.32 7.79
CA THR A 13 1.75 14.04 8.49
C THR A 13 0.35 13.48 8.34
N THR A 14 -0.55 14.17 7.62
CA THR A 14 -1.87 13.61 7.29
C THR A 14 -1.69 12.37 6.43
N ILE A 15 -2.46 11.32 6.70
CA ILE A 15 -2.28 10.03 6.05
C ILE A 15 -2.44 10.07 4.53
N GLU A 16 -3.36 10.91 4.04
CA GLU A 16 -3.59 11.15 2.62
C GLU A 16 -2.30 11.61 1.92
N LEU A 17 -1.59 12.59 2.50
CA LEU A 17 -0.32 13.09 1.96
C LEU A 17 0.80 12.06 2.11
N VAL A 18 0.90 11.42 3.27
CA VAL A 18 1.93 10.41 3.56
C VAL A 18 1.84 9.25 2.57
N ASN A 19 0.64 8.82 2.22
CA ASN A 19 0.41 7.74 1.24
C ASN A 19 0.61 8.23 -0.19
N ARG A 20 -0.13 9.26 -0.62
CA ARG A 20 -0.11 9.72 -2.02
C ARG A 20 1.27 10.10 -2.50
N TYR A 21 2.04 10.74 -1.63
CA TYR A 21 3.40 11.10 -1.95
C TYR A 21 4.41 10.05 -1.49
N VAL A 22 4.03 9.05 -0.71
CA VAL A 22 4.93 8.00 -0.19
C VAL A 22 6.05 8.59 0.69
N TYR A 23 5.72 9.54 1.58
CA TYR A 23 6.71 10.25 2.41
C TYR A 23 7.50 9.31 3.35
N TRP A 24 6.87 8.22 3.77
CA TRP A 24 7.51 7.18 4.57
C TRP A 24 8.69 6.51 3.84
N ASN A 25 8.76 6.60 2.51
CA ASN A 25 9.86 6.09 1.69
C ASN A 25 10.94 7.15 1.38
N ILE A 26 10.97 8.28 2.11
CA ILE A 26 12.09 9.24 2.00
C ILE A 26 13.33 8.62 2.66
N ALA A 27 14.38 8.43 1.84
CA ALA A 27 15.64 7.81 2.25
C ALA A 27 16.23 8.48 3.51
N LYS A 28 16.72 7.64 4.44
CA LYS A 28 17.13 8.05 5.79
C LYS A 28 18.38 8.93 5.80
N ASP A 29 19.22 8.80 4.78
CA ASP A 29 20.45 9.55 4.54
C ASP A 29 20.19 10.94 3.92
N THR A 30 18.96 11.25 3.49
CA THR A 30 18.62 12.60 3.01
C THR A 30 18.57 13.59 4.18
N HIS A 31 19.29 14.71 4.04
CA HIS A 31 19.34 15.75 5.09
C HIS A 31 18.25 16.80 4.97
N TYR A 32 17.77 17.05 3.74
CA TYR A 32 16.82 18.12 3.44
C TYR A 32 15.72 17.64 2.51
N THR A 33 14.52 18.18 2.73
CA THR A 33 13.34 18.02 1.88
C THR A 33 12.95 19.37 1.29
N ILE A 34 12.69 19.40 -0.01
CA ILE A 34 12.15 20.56 -0.71
C ILE A 34 10.65 20.36 -0.86
N VAL A 35 9.87 21.28 -0.29
CA VAL A 35 8.43 21.39 -0.52
C VAL A 35 8.19 22.69 -1.27
N ALA A 36 7.60 22.61 -2.45
CA ALA A 36 7.41 23.76 -3.33
C ALA A 36 6.10 23.64 -4.11
N GLN A 37 5.61 24.79 -4.60
CA GLN A 37 4.46 24.81 -5.50
C GLN A 37 4.79 24.12 -6.83
N PRO A 38 3.82 23.50 -7.51
CA PRO A 38 4.10 22.71 -8.71
C PRO A 38 4.79 23.48 -9.86
N ASP A 39 4.57 24.79 -9.93
CA ASP A 39 5.16 25.68 -10.93
C ASP A 39 6.59 26.13 -10.58
N TRP A 40 7.08 25.85 -9.37
CA TRP A 40 8.45 26.19 -8.98
C TRP A 40 9.48 25.45 -9.85
N ILE A 41 9.24 24.17 -10.13
CA ILE A 41 10.18 23.33 -10.89
C ILE A 41 10.38 23.84 -12.32
N ILE A 42 9.34 24.39 -12.95
CA ILE A 42 9.41 24.90 -14.33
C ILE A 42 10.16 26.23 -14.43
N LYS A 43 10.26 26.98 -13.32
CA LYS A 43 10.99 28.26 -13.24
C LYS A 43 12.50 28.07 -13.01
N LEU A 44 12.95 26.86 -12.65
CA LEU A 44 14.36 26.59 -12.44
C LEU A 44 15.15 26.63 -13.75
N PRO A 45 16.39 27.16 -13.73
CA PRO A 45 17.33 26.97 -14.83
C PRO A 45 17.50 25.48 -15.15
N ILE A 46 17.64 25.16 -16.44
CA ILE A 46 17.68 23.77 -16.92
C ILE A 46 18.75 22.92 -16.22
N ASN A 47 19.93 23.49 -15.95
CA ASN A 47 21.01 22.78 -15.26
C ASN A 47 20.61 22.43 -13.81
N LYS A 48 19.99 23.36 -13.08
CA LYS A 48 19.52 23.11 -11.71
C LYS A 48 18.38 22.09 -11.66
N LYS A 49 17.50 22.11 -12.68
CA LYS A 49 16.45 21.10 -12.83
C LYS A 49 17.06 19.70 -13.03
N LYS A 50 18.05 19.57 -13.92
CA LYS A 50 18.76 18.30 -14.15
C LYS A 50 19.52 17.82 -12.91
N ASP A 51 20.22 18.72 -12.20
CA ASP A 51 20.89 18.38 -10.94
C ASP A 51 19.89 17.80 -9.93
N LEU A 52 18.71 18.43 -9.78
CA LEU A 52 17.67 17.96 -8.87
C LEU A 52 17.14 16.57 -9.28
N PHE A 53 16.91 16.34 -10.57
CA PHE A 53 16.40 15.06 -11.08
C PHE A 53 17.42 13.94 -11.00
N ASN A 54 18.71 14.24 -11.16
CA ASN A 54 19.80 13.29 -10.86
C ASN A 54 19.76 12.87 -9.39
N ILE A 55 19.67 13.83 -8.47
CA ILE A 55 19.55 13.54 -7.03
C ILE A 55 18.31 12.67 -6.77
N GLN A 56 17.17 12.99 -7.40
CA GLN A 56 15.94 12.23 -7.23
C GLN A 56 16.10 10.76 -7.68
N LEU A 57 16.80 10.52 -8.79
CA LEU A 57 17.15 9.17 -9.25
C LEU A 57 18.10 8.48 -8.25
N GLU A 58 19.15 9.15 -7.80
CA GLU A 58 20.14 8.60 -6.85
C GLU A 58 19.50 8.17 -5.52
N VAL A 59 18.56 8.95 -4.98
CA VAL A 59 17.87 8.60 -3.72
C VAL A 59 16.69 7.64 -3.93
N GLY A 60 16.46 7.15 -5.15
CA GLY A 60 15.40 6.20 -5.49
C GLY A 60 13.99 6.72 -5.17
N ARG A 61 13.74 8.02 -5.38
CA ARG A 61 12.53 8.68 -4.88
C ARG A 61 11.65 9.26 -5.96
N GLY A 62 10.34 9.27 -5.71
CA GLY A 62 9.34 9.90 -6.56
C GLY A 62 9.03 9.09 -7.82
N LEU A 63 8.40 9.73 -8.79
CA LEU A 63 7.95 9.09 -10.02
C LEU A 63 9.06 9.13 -11.08
N VAL A 64 10.01 8.21 -10.94
CA VAL A 64 11.14 8.03 -11.87
C VAL A 64 10.95 6.73 -12.63
N PHE A 65 11.03 6.80 -13.96
CA PHE A 65 10.74 5.68 -14.82
C PHE A 65 11.83 5.47 -15.86
N PRO A 66 12.17 4.21 -16.22
CA PRO A 66 12.98 3.94 -17.38
C PRO A 66 12.29 4.49 -18.63
N LEU A 67 13.00 5.21 -19.49
CA LEU A 67 12.43 5.76 -20.72
C LEU A 67 11.90 4.67 -21.67
N ALA A 68 12.48 3.46 -21.56
CA ALA A 68 12.12 2.29 -22.33
C ALA A 68 10.69 1.75 -22.06
N ILE A 69 10.02 2.17 -20.98
CA ILE A 69 8.62 1.75 -20.72
C ILE A 69 7.63 2.41 -21.68
N LEU A 70 8.04 3.49 -22.37
CA LEU A 70 7.15 4.25 -23.24
C LEU A 70 7.24 3.76 -24.68
N ASP A 71 6.09 3.52 -25.30
CA ASP A 71 6.01 3.21 -26.74
C ASP A 71 6.59 4.34 -27.60
N ASN A 72 6.41 5.59 -27.17
CA ASN A 72 6.90 6.76 -27.86
C ASN A 72 7.62 7.70 -26.88
N PRO A 73 8.94 7.56 -26.70
CA PRO A 73 9.69 8.37 -25.74
C PRO A 73 9.87 9.83 -26.17
N THR A 74 9.61 10.18 -27.44
CA THR A 74 9.80 11.55 -27.96
C THR A 74 8.85 12.58 -27.37
N VAL A 75 7.76 12.12 -26.74
CA VAL A 75 6.78 12.95 -26.03
C VAL A 75 7.31 13.51 -24.71
N ILE A 76 8.41 12.98 -24.19
CA ILE A 76 9.03 13.41 -22.94
C ILE A 76 9.98 14.58 -23.24
N PRO A 77 9.80 15.77 -22.62
CA PRO A 77 10.71 16.87 -22.84
C PRO A 77 12.11 16.55 -22.30
N LYS A 78 13.15 16.91 -23.06
CA LYS A 78 14.55 16.53 -22.79
C LYS A 78 15.06 16.99 -21.43
N GLU A 79 14.50 18.05 -20.87
CA GLU A 79 14.86 18.55 -19.54
C GLU A 79 14.36 17.67 -18.39
N TYR A 80 13.46 16.72 -18.64
CA TYR A 80 13.01 15.71 -17.67
C TYR A 80 13.72 14.37 -17.84
N ILE A 81 14.57 14.22 -18.86
CA ILE A 81 15.31 13.00 -19.17
C ILE A 81 16.68 13.05 -18.48
N ILE A 82 17.03 11.93 -17.84
CA ILE A 82 18.26 11.72 -17.09
C ILE A 82 18.96 10.48 -17.61
N GLU A 83 20.24 10.60 -17.91
CA GLU A 83 21.10 9.48 -18.31
C GLU A 83 21.96 9.07 -17.13
N SER A 84 21.94 7.78 -16.78
CA SER A 84 22.78 7.19 -15.75
C SER A 84 23.49 5.94 -16.29
N LYS A 85 24.36 5.35 -15.48
CA LYS A 85 25.03 4.07 -15.84
C LYS A 85 24.04 2.91 -16.01
N GLU A 86 22.88 3.00 -15.40
CA GLU A 86 21.84 1.96 -15.37
C GLU A 86 20.85 2.10 -16.54
N GLY A 87 20.89 3.22 -17.27
CA GLY A 87 20.04 3.47 -18.43
C GLY A 87 19.58 4.91 -18.54
N VAL A 88 18.53 5.11 -19.35
CA VAL A 88 17.91 6.41 -19.56
C VAL A 88 16.57 6.42 -18.83
N PHE A 89 16.38 7.45 -18.02
CA PHE A 89 15.21 7.63 -17.15
C PHE A 89 14.53 8.96 -17.45
N PHE A 90 13.30 9.11 -16.99
CA PHE A 90 12.65 10.40 -16.90
C PHE A 90 11.95 10.58 -15.57
N VAL A 91 11.87 11.84 -15.14
CA VAL A 91 11.26 12.22 -13.87
C VAL A 91 9.92 12.89 -14.12
N VAL A 92 8.84 12.28 -13.64
CA VAL A 92 7.50 12.85 -13.75
C VAL A 92 7.31 13.90 -12.67
N GLN A 93 6.98 15.11 -13.10
CA GLN A 93 6.62 16.24 -12.25
C GLN A 93 5.21 16.70 -12.58
N TYR A 94 4.50 17.29 -11.63
CA TYR A 94 3.07 17.62 -11.78
C TYR A 94 2.76 18.47 -13.03
N MET A 95 3.55 19.50 -13.33
CA MET A 95 3.32 20.33 -14.52
C MET A 95 3.54 19.56 -15.81
N MET A 96 4.59 18.73 -15.87
CA MET A 96 4.83 17.84 -17.01
C MET A 96 3.68 16.85 -17.16
N TRP A 97 3.24 16.24 -16.06
CA TRP A 97 2.13 15.29 -16.03
C TRP A 97 0.89 15.88 -16.69
N LYS A 98 0.51 17.12 -16.40
CA LYS A 98 -0.68 17.75 -17.00
C LYS A 98 -0.62 17.77 -18.53
N GLU A 99 0.55 18.06 -19.09
CA GLU A 99 0.76 18.17 -20.54
C GLU A 99 0.97 16.81 -21.24
N LEU A 100 1.18 15.72 -20.49
CA LEU A 100 1.38 14.40 -21.11
C LEU A 100 0.13 13.93 -21.86
N PRO A 101 0.30 13.31 -23.04
CA PRO A 101 -0.79 12.65 -23.75
C PRO A 101 -1.48 11.60 -22.88
N TYR A 102 -2.79 11.41 -23.08
CA TYR A 102 -3.59 10.44 -22.33
C TYR A 102 -2.98 9.03 -22.33
N ARG A 103 -2.56 8.53 -23.50
CA ARG A 103 -1.94 7.20 -23.64
C ARG A 103 -0.68 7.03 -22.78
N VAL A 104 0.13 8.08 -22.64
CA VAL A 104 1.32 8.05 -21.77
C VAL A 104 0.91 7.98 -20.31
N LYS A 105 -0.09 8.78 -19.91
CA LYS A 105 -0.63 8.73 -18.54
C LYS A 105 -1.18 7.36 -18.18
N GLU A 106 -1.92 6.75 -19.11
CA GLU A 106 -2.48 5.40 -18.97
C GLU A 106 -1.38 4.34 -18.79
N GLN A 107 -0.32 4.41 -19.61
CA GLN A 107 0.85 3.54 -19.45
C GLN A 107 1.49 3.69 -18.07
N LEU A 108 1.75 4.93 -17.63
CA LEU A 108 2.39 5.16 -16.32
C LEU A 108 1.53 4.70 -15.14
N ILE A 109 0.21 4.90 -15.20
CA ILE A 109 -0.72 4.44 -14.15
C ILE A 109 -0.86 2.92 -14.15
N THR A 110 -0.57 2.25 -15.27
CA THR A 110 -0.59 0.78 -15.35
C THR A 110 0.73 0.17 -14.86
N GLU A 111 1.85 0.74 -15.31
CA GLU A 111 3.20 0.24 -15.00
C GLU A 111 3.62 0.52 -13.56
N TYR A 112 3.35 1.72 -13.04
CA TYR A 112 3.83 2.12 -11.72
C TYR A 112 3.31 1.20 -10.62
N PRO A 113 1.99 0.96 -10.45
CA PRO A 113 1.49 0.08 -9.41
C PRO A 113 2.00 -1.36 -9.48
N GLN A 114 2.26 -1.87 -10.68
CA GLN A 114 2.76 -3.24 -10.87
C GLN A 114 4.19 -3.43 -10.32
N GLN A 115 4.94 -2.34 -10.14
CA GLN A 115 6.24 -2.37 -9.44
C GLN A 115 6.08 -2.60 -7.93
N TRP A 116 4.89 -2.34 -7.37
CA TRP A 116 4.60 -2.45 -5.94
C TRP A 116 3.79 -3.71 -5.61
N GLU A 117 2.92 -4.15 -6.52
CA GLU A 117 1.95 -5.20 -6.26
C GLU A 117 1.69 -6.04 -7.51
N ASN A 118 1.74 -7.37 -7.37
CA ASN A 118 1.17 -8.26 -8.36
C ASN A 118 -0.36 -8.29 -8.22
N TRP A 119 -1.09 -7.97 -9.27
CA TRP A 119 -2.56 -8.00 -9.28
C TRP A 119 -3.17 -9.38 -9.50
N THR A 120 -2.36 -10.43 -9.56
CA THR A 120 -2.85 -11.82 -9.63
C THR A 120 -3.63 -12.16 -8.36
N SER A 121 -4.79 -12.77 -8.52
CA SER A 121 -5.64 -13.24 -7.43
C SER A 121 -6.15 -14.66 -7.69
N ARG A 122 -6.65 -15.31 -6.65
CA ARG A 122 -7.40 -16.57 -6.76
C ARG A 122 -8.87 -16.29 -7.04
N ALA A 123 -9.55 -17.24 -7.65
CA ALA A 123 -11.00 -17.16 -7.82
C ALA A 123 -11.69 -17.02 -6.46
N VAL A 124 -12.73 -16.21 -6.39
CA VAL A 124 -13.50 -15.99 -5.16
C VAL A 124 -14.32 -17.26 -4.86
N PRO A 125 -14.10 -17.94 -3.71
CA PRO A 125 -14.89 -19.12 -3.36
C PRO A 125 -16.36 -18.78 -3.15
N THR A 126 -17.25 -19.72 -3.41
CA THR A 126 -18.70 -19.53 -3.26
C THR A 126 -19.18 -19.48 -1.81
N ASN A 127 -18.37 -19.99 -0.88
CA ASN A 127 -18.71 -20.14 0.54
C ASN A 127 -18.12 -19.03 1.43
N ILE A 128 -17.50 -17.99 0.87
CA ILE A 128 -16.98 -16.89 1.70
C ILE A 128 -18.15 -16.09 2.32
N PRO A 129 -17.91 -15.37 3.44
CA PRO A 129 -18.91 -14.48 4.00
C PRO A 129 -19.50 -13.51 2.96
N LEU A 130 -20.83 -13.37 2.94
CA LEU A 130 -21.56 -12.64 1.89
C LEU A 130 -21.07 -11.20 1.71
N HIS A 131 -20.74 -10.51 2.81
CA HIS A 131 -20.24 -9.13 2.78
C HIS A 131 -18.89 -8.98 2.08
N LEU A 132 -18.09 -10.04 1.99
CA LEU A 132 -16.80 -10.01 1.31
C LEU A 132 -16.92 -10.07 -0.22
N HIS A 133 -18.00 -10.62 -0.78
CA HIS A 133 -18.15 -10.78 -2.23
C HIS A 133 -18.03 -9.47 -3.01
N LYS A 134 -18.52 -8.36 -2.45
CA LYS A 134 -18.42 -7.04 -3.07
C LYS A 134 -16.98 -6.55 -3.21
N TYR A 135 -16.08 -7.01 -2.32
CA TYR A 135 -14.73 -6.48 -2.17
C TYR A 135 -13.64 -7.44 -2.64
N ALA A 136 -13.92 -8.74 -2.66
CA ALA A 136 -12.98 -9.75 -3.10
C ALA A 136 -12.54 -9.52 -4.55
N ASN A 137 -11.23 -9.37 -4.76
CA ASN A 137 -10.58 -9.10 -6.04
C ASN A 137 -10.98 -7.76 -6.68
N THR A 138 -11.07 -6.71 -5.87
CA THR A 138 -11.41 -5.36 -6.33
C THR A 138 -10.42 -4.33 -5.81
N PHE A 139 -10.40 -3.17 -6.45
CA PHE A 139 -9.66 -2.00 -5.98
C PHE A 139 -10.56 -1.10 -5.14
N SER A 140 -9.97 -0.42 -4.18
CA SER A 140 -10.66 0.67 -3.49
C SER A 140 -10.87 1.85 -4.44
N SER A 141 -12.04 2.47 -4.36
CA SER A 141 -12.29 3.78 -4.97
C SER A 141 -11.83 4.95 -4.10
N GLU A 142 -11.44 4.68 -2.85
CA GLU A 142 -11.10 5.67 -1.84
C GLU A 142 -9.73 5.37 -1.20
N GLU A 143 -9.07 6.41 -0.72
CA GLU A 143 -7.83 6.30 0.06
C GLU A 143 -8.16 5.96 1.52
N GLY A 144 -7.20 5.37 2.24
CA GLY A 144 -7.28 5.20 3.69
C GLY A 144 -7.29 3.74 4.14
N SER A 145 -7.95 2.87 3.38
CA SER A 145 -7.98 1.43 3.66
C SER A 145 -6.58 0.84 3.80
N ASN A 146 -6.31 0.17 4.91
CA ASN A 146 -5.09 -0.61 5.14
C ASN A 146 -5.42 -2.09 5.43
N CYS A 147 -4.40 -2.92 5.62
CA CYS A 147 -4.58 -4.36 5.89
C CYS A 147 -5.41 -4.64 7.15
N LEU A 148 -5.28 -3.79 8.18
CA LEU A 148 -6.01 -3.92 9.44
C LEU A 148 -7.50 -3.61 9.24
N ALA A 149 -7.83 -2.57 8.48
CA ALA A 149 -9.18 -2.22 8.10
C ALA A 149 -9.86 -3.33 7.28
N ALA A 150 -9.17 -3.83 6.24
CA ALA A 150 -9.66 -4.94 5.42
C ALA A 150 -9.94 -6.20 6.26
N THR A 151 -9.02 -6.54 7.18
CA THR A 151 -9.16 -7.70 8.05
C THR A 151 -10.28 -7.54 9.07
N LEU A 152 -10.39 -6.37 9.72
CA LEU A 152 -11.46 -6.14 10.70
C LEU A 152 -12.84 -6.03 10.04
N PHE A 153 -12.91 -5.48 8.83
CA PHE A 153 -14.12 -5.54 8.00
C PHE A 153 -14.51 -7.00 7.73
N ALA A 154 -13.56 -7.86 7.37
CA ALA A 154 -13.85 -9.28 7.14
C ALA A 154 -14.43 -9.98 8.36
N VAL A 155 -13.92 -9.66 9.56
CA VAL A 155 -14.42 -10.17 10.84
C VAL A 155 -15.80 -9.64 11.21
N THR A 156 -16.04 -8.34 11.03
CA THR A 156 -17.21 -7.66 11.61
C THR A 156 -18.38 -7.45 10.64
N GLY A 157 -18.11 -7.47 9.33
CA GLY A 157 -19.07 -7.10 8.29
C GLY A 157 -19.48 -5.62 8.29
N GLN A 158 -18.86 -4.76 9.11
CA GLN A 158 -19.21 -3.35 9.18
C GLN A 158 -18.55 -2.57 8.04
N GLU A 159 -19.33 -2.26 7.01
CA GLU A 159 -18.85 -1.72 5.73
C GLU A 159 -18.03 -0.45 5.85
N TRP A 160 -18.37 0.47 6.77
CA TRP A 160 -17.62 1.70 6.96
C TRP A 160 -16.14 1.45 7.31
N ILE A 161 -15.81 0.34 7.99
CA ILE A 161 -14.44 0.02 8.41
C ILE A 161 -13.52 -0.18 7.20
N ILE A 162 -14.02 -0.73 6.09
CA ILE A 162 -13.15 -1.14 4.99
C ILE A 162 -12.44 0.05 4.32
N TYR A 163 -12.98 1.25 4.44
CA TYR A 163 -12.44 2.48 3.87
C TYR A 163 -11.53 3.25 4.83
N GLU A 164 -11.45 2.83 6.10
CA GLU A 164 -10.73 3.56 7.13
C GLU A 164 -9.24 3.23 7.20
N TRP A 165 -8.46 4.18 7.69
CA TRP A 165 -7.11 3.90 8.17
C TRP A 165 -7.19 3.40 9.62
N LEU A 166 -7.09 2.09 9.82
CA LEU A 166 -7.20 1.51 11.15
C LEU A 166 -5.84 1.40 11.84
N HIS A 167 -5.75 1.86 13.09
CA HIS A 167 -4.54 1.73 13.91
C HIS A 167 -4.49 0.39 14.67
N PRO A 168 -3.29 -0.12 15.00
CA PRO A 168 -3.12 -1.41 15.69
C PRO A 168 -3.96 -1.58 16.96
N GLN A 169 -4.02 -0.57 17.84
CA GLN A 169 -4.82 -0.67 19.06
C GLN A 169 -6.33 -0.79 18.78
N ALA A 170 -6.84 -0.04 17.81
CA ALA A 170 -8.24 -0.10 17.42
C ALA A 170 -8.57 -1.46 16.77
N PHE A 171 -7.66 -1.97 15.94
CA PHE A 171 -7.74 -3.32 15.36
C PHE A 171 -7.81 -4.40 16.44
N MET A 172 -6.88 -4.40 17.40
CA MET A 172 -6.86 -5.37 18.49
C MET A 172 -8.10 -5.30 19.38
N ASN A 173 -8.57 -4.09 19.67
CA ASN A 173 -9.84 -3.91 20.37
C ASN A 173 -11.00 -4.49 19.55
N GLY A 174 -11.05 -4.24 18.24
CA GLY A 174 -12.06 -4.77 17.35
C GLY A 174 -12.11 -6.30 17.34
N LEU A 175 -10.95 -6.97 17.19
CA LEU A 175 -10.85 -8.43 17.28
C LEU A 175 -11.38 -8.96 18.61
N LYS A 176 -10.97 -8.35 19.72
CA LYS A 176 -11.43 -8.74 21.06
C LYS A 176 -12.94 -8.60 21.22
N HIS A 177 -13.53 -7.50 20.74
CA HIS A 177 -14.99 -7.31 20.79
C HIS A 177 -15.74 -8.30 19.89
N ALA A 178 -15.12 -8.76 18.80
CA ALA A 178 -15.65 -9.82 17.95
C ALA A 178 -15.44 -11.24 18.52
N GLY A 179 -14.86 -11.36 19.73
CA GLY A 179 -14.67 -12.64 20.42
C GLY A 179 -13.43 -13.43 19.97
N TYR A 180 -12.45 -12.78 19.35
CA TYR A 180 -11.22 -13.42 18.92
C TYR A 180 -10.18 -13.47 20.05
N SER A 181 -9.55 -14.62 20.23
CA SER A 181 -8.43 -14.84 21.15
C SER A 181 -7.28 -15.59 20.45
N VAL A 182 -6.07 -15.48 21.00
CA VAL A 182 -4.89 -16.12 20.42
C VAL A 182 -4.94 -17.62 20.65
N VAL A 183 -4.65 -18.41 19.60
CA VAL A 183 -4.56 -19.87 19.66
C VAL A 183 -3.18 -20.36 19.18
N LYS A 184 -2.84 -21.61 19.54
CA LYS A 184 -1.61 -22.29 19.14
C LYS A 184 -1.93 -23.51 18.25
N ASP A 185 -2.60 -23.25 17.13
CA ASP A 185 -2.99 -24.26 16.14
C ASP A 185 -2.49 -23.86 14.75
N GLU A 186 -2.83 -24.62 13.72
CA GLU A 186 -2.69 -24.19 12.33
C GLU A 186 -3.85 -23.24 11.92
N PRO A 187 -3.63 -22.33 10.95
CA PRO A 187 -4.68 -21.48 10.40
C PRO A 187 -5.88 -22.30 9.89
N SER A 188 -7.08 -21.91 10.29
CA SER A 188 -8.35 -22.47 9.82
C SER A 188 -9.28 -21.38 9.29
N GLU A 189 -10.36 -21.78 8.63
CA GLU A 189 -11.43 -20.86 8.23
C GLU A 189 -11.89 -20.00 9.41
N ASP A 190 -12.23 -18.74 9.14
CA ASP A 190 -12.67 -17.72 10.13
C ASP A 190 -11.56 -17.19 11.04
N ASP A 191 -10.31 -17.68 10.91
CA ASP A 191 -9.18 -17.15 11.66
C ASP A 191 -8.65 -15.83 11.08
N VAL A 192 -8.04 -15.04 11.95
CA VAL A 192 -7.25 -13.87 11.61
C VAL A 192 -5.79 -14.15 11.91
N ILE A 193 -4.93 -13.88 10.94
CA ILE A 193 -3.48 -14.01 11.07
C ILE A 193 -2.90 -12.62 11.22
N VAL A 194 -2.04 -12.44 12.22
CA VAL A 194 -1.38 -11.16 12.52
C VAL A 194 0.12 -11.39 12.53
N TRP A 195 0.84 -10.54 11.80
CA TRP A 195 2.30 -10.51 11.77
C TRP A 195 2.84 -9.31 12.53
N GLN A 196 3.81 -9.55 13.42
CA GLN A 196 4.40 -8.54 14.30
C GLN A 196 5.93 -8.51 14.20
N ASP A 197 6.51 -7.32 14.29
CA ASP A 197 7.95 -7.16 14.46
C ASP A 197 8.44 -7.56 15.87
N GLU A 198 9.75 -7.48 16.08
CA GLU A 198 10.39 -7.86 17.35
C GLU A 198 9.93 -7.00 18.54
N ASP A 199 9.47 -5.77 18.28
CA ASP A 199 8.93 -4.84 19.27
C ASP A 199 7.43 -5.07 19.53
N GLY A 200 6.82 -6.03 18.83
CA GLY A 200 5.40 -6.36 18.93
C GLY A 200 4.47 -5.44 18.14
N ASN A 201 5.00 -4.56 17.27
CA ASN A 201 4.16 -3.74 16.41
C ASN A 201 3.57 -4.58 15.28
N ILE A 202 2.27 -4.41 15.04
CA ILE A 202 1.59 -5.10 13.94
C ILE A 202 2.06 -4.53 12.60
N GLN A 203 2.59 -5.41 11.76
CA GLN A 203 3.07 -5.09 10.42
C GLN A 203 2.05 -5.48 9.35
N HIS A 204 1.30 -6.56 9.60
CA HIS A 204 0.26 -7.03 8.68
C HIS A 204 -0.83 -7.85 9.39
N ALA A 205 -2.01 -7.91 8.77
CA ALA A 205 -3.05 -8.85 9.16
C ALA A 205 -3.84 -9.34 7.93
N SER A 206 -4.40 -10.54 8.02
CA SER A 206 -5.17 -11.17 6.94
C SER A 206 -6.25 -12.10 7.50
N TYR A 207 -7.36 -12.27 6.80
CA TYR A 207 -8.50 -13.09 7.22
C TYR A 207 -8.59 -14.39 6.40
N CYS A 208 -8.62 -15.54 7.07
CA CYS A 208 -8.73 -16.85 6.44
C CYS A 208 -10.19 -17.12 6.02
N VAL A 209 -10.43 -17.21 4.71
CA VAL A 209 -11.74 -17.57 4.14
C VAL A 209 -11.91 -19.09 3.94
N GLY A 210 -10.97 -19.90 4.45
CA GLY A 210 -10.96 -21.36 4.33
C GLY A 210 -10.18 -21.86 3.11
N ASN A 211 -9.91 -23.18 3.06
CA ASN A 211 -9.17 -23.84 1.97
C ASN A 211 -7.81 -23.19 1.62
N ASN A 212 -7.05 -22.75 2.64
CA ASN A 212 -5.79 -22.01 2.48
C ASN A 212 -5.91 -20.70 1.68
N LEU A 213 -7.10 -20.11 1.65
CA LEU A 213 -7.35 -18.83 0.98
C LEU A 213 -7.58 -17.72 2.01
N PHE A 214 -7.11 -16.53 1.66
CA PHE A 214 -7.11 -15.36 2.52
C PHE A 214 -7.69 -14.14 1.83
N PHE A 215 -8.57 -13.42 2.50
CA PHE A 215 -8.95 -12.06 2.13
C PHE A 215 -7.88 -11.10 2.66
N ASN A 216 -7.17 -10.46 1.73
CA ASN A 216 -5.91 -9.80 2.01
C ASN A 216 -5.77 -8.47 1.26
N LYS A 217 -5.08 -7.51 1.88
CA LYS A 217 -4.64 -6.26 1.24
C LYS A 217 -3.19 -6.00 1.62
N ASN A 218 -2.27 -6.12 0.66
CA ASN A 218 -0.81 -6.10 0.87
C ASN A 218 -0.19 -4.70 1.05
N GLY A 219 -1.01 -3.66 1.18
CA GLY A 219 -0.51 -2.31 1.37
C GLY A 219 -1.62 -1.29 1.51
N GLN A 220 -1.23 -0.07 1.88
CA GLN A 220 -2.15 1.02 2.19
C GLN A 220 -2.49 1.92 0.99
N MET A 221 -1.90 1.67 -0.17
CA MET A 221 -2.12 2.50 -1.35
C MET A 221 -3.45 2.11 -2.01
N ILE A 222 -4.09 3.05 -2.71
CA ILE A 222 -5.32 2.81 -3.47
C ILE A 222 -5.17 1.71 -4.53
N PHE A 223 -3.97 1.57 -5.09
CA PHE A 223 -3.66 0.56 -6.09
C PHE A 223 -3.26 -0.81 -5.50
N ASN A 224 -3.25 -0.97 -4.18
CA ASN A 224 -3.20 -2.29 -3.56
C ASN A 224 -4.64 -2.82 -3.46
N PRO A 225 -5.03 -3.83 -4.25
CA PRO A 225 -6.39 -4.35 -4.24
C PRO A 225 -6.68 -5.14 -2.96
N TRP A 226 -7.96 -5.29 -2.63
CA TRP A 226 -8.43 -6.36 -1.76
C TRP A 226 -8.51 -7.64 -2.60
N LYS A 227 -7.77 -8.68 -2.23
CA LYS A 227 -7.64 -9.90 -3.02
C LYS A 227 -7.91 -11.14 -2.19
N ILE A 228 -8.39 -12.17 -2.88
CA ILE A 228 -8.26 -13.55 -2.44
C ILE A 228 -6.91 -14.08 -2.90
N VAL A 229 -6.10 -14.50 -1.95
CA VAL A 229 -4.73 -15.00 -2.18
C VAL A 229 -4.53 -16.33 -1.47
N HIS A 230 -3.52 -17.10 -1.92
CA HIS A 230 -3.17 -18.37 -1.27
C HIS A 230 -2.32 -18.11 -0.02
N TRP A 231 -2.41 -19.01 0.96
CA TRP A 231 -1.61 -19.00 2.18
C TRP A 231 -0.12 -18.73 1.90
N GLU A 232 0.47 -19.49 0.97
CA GLU A 232 1.89 -19.39 0.63
C GLU A 232 2.30 -17.98 0.21
N GLU A 233 1.45 -17.26 -0.52
CA GLU A 233 1.74 -15.88 -0.96
C GLU A 233 1.82 -14.93 0.23
N VAL A 234 0.86 -15.02 1.16
CA VAL A 234 0.82 -14.16 2.35
C VAL A 234 1.91 -14.55 3.34
N SER A 235 2.07 -15.84 3.63
CA SER A 235 3.07 -16.31 4.57
C SER A 235 4.49 -15.97 4.11
N GLU A 236 4.78 -16.12 2.82
CA GLU A 236 6.10 -15.80 2.26
C GLU A 236 6.38 -14.30 2.29
N ALA A 237 5.38 -13.45 1.95
CA ALA A 237 5.53 -12.00 1.97
C ALA A 237 5.87 -11.45 3.37
N TRP A 238 5.34 -12.09 4.42
CA TRP A 238 5.46 -11.61 5.80
C TRP A 238 6.32 -12.51 6.70
N LYS A 239 7.04 -13.50 6.14
CA LYS A 239 7.81 -14.51 6.88
C LYS A 239 8.90 -13.97 7.81
N ARG A 240 9.34 -12.73 7.59
CA ARG A 240 10.35 -12.05 8.43
C ARG A 240 9.81 -11.61 9.80
N TYR A 241 8.50 -11.69 9.98
CA TYR A 241 7.80 -11.25 11.19
C TYR A 241 7.26 -12.45 11.96
N SER A 242 7.10 -12.27 13.27
CA SER A 242 6.46 -13.26 14.12
C SER A 242 4.97 -13.35 13.79
N MET A 243 4.41 -14.55 13.81
CA MET A 243 3.03 -14.81 13.40
C MET A 243 2.19 -15.25 14.60
N SER A 244 0.98 -14.69 14.73
CA SER A 244 -0.03 -15.09 15.70
C SER A 244 -1.36 -15.38 15.01
N ILE A 245 -2.08 -16.38 15.51
CA ILE A 245 -3.40 -16.78 15.01
C ILE A 245 -4.45 -16.39 16.03
N TYR A 246 -5.45 -15.66 15.57
CA TYR A 246 -6.59 -15.24 16.34
C TYR A 246 -7.81 -16.00 15.83
N ARG A 247 -8.50 -16.69 16.73
CA ARG A 247 -9.69 -17.47 16.42
C ARG A 247 -10.86 -16.98 17.25
N ARG A 248 -12.03 -16.89 16.62
CA ARG A 248 -13.27 -16.59 17.34
C ARG A 248 -13.61 -17.75 18.26
N GLU A 249 -13.76 -17.46 19.55
CA GLU A 249 -14.33 -18.44 20.47
C GLU A 249 -15.79 -18.67 20.07
N LEU A 250 -16.12 -19.89 19.63
CA LEU A 250 -17.50 -20.28 19.43
C LEU A 250 -18.23 -19.98 20.73
N ALA A 251 -19.22 -19.09 20.69
CA ALA A 251 -20.17 -18.94 21.77
C ALA A 251 -20.68 -20.35 22.07
N ARG A 252 -20.29 -20.90 23.23
CA ARG A 252 -20.84 -22.17 23.72
C ARG A 252 -22.32 -22.08 23.48
N LYS A 253 -22.88 -22.96 22.65
CA LYS A 253 -24.34 -23.08 22.48
C LYS A 253 -24.93 -23.10 23.88
N LEU A 254 -25.46 -21.94 24.29
CA LEU A 254 -26.28 -21.77 25.46
C LEU A 254 -27.58 -22.43 25.07
N HIS A 255 -27.64 -23.75 25.27
CA HIS A 255 -28.81 -24.55 25.63
C HIS A 255 -28.24 -25.83 26.26
N ARG A 256 -27.69 -25.64 27.47
CA ARG A 256 -28.00 -26.57 28.56
C ARG A 256 -29.42 -26.20 28.99
N GLU A 257 -30.36 -27.06 28.64
CA GLU A 257 -31.47 -27.57 29.46
C GLU A 257 -32.28 -28.56 28.62
#